data_AF-A0A7J3A9P5-F1
#
_entry.id   AF-A0A7J3A9P5-F1
#
_cell.length_a   1.000
_cell.length_b   1.000
_cell.length_c   1.000
_cell.angle_alpha   90.00
_cell.angle_beta   90.00
_cell.angle_gamma   90.00
#
_symmetry.space_group_name_H-M   'P 1'
#
loop_
_entity.id
_entity.type
_entity.pdbx_description
1 polymer ?
#
loop_
_entity_poly.entity_id
_entity_poly.type
_entity_poly.pdbx_seq_one_letter_code
_entity_poly.pdbx_strand_id
1 'polypeptide(L)'
;MKNIKKFKESQKLIKQIAKIKRKLQCLGYNKSFKILPDFVECYARDRFDLELKNAKGYDGIGKSDGKRYQIKYTIKRSSNGKEVFTHAFDNIRRDTFDFLVAVILDENFKIIEVFKIPHEVVCQNGWLVGQSFRIQKVYNKLKPFEVPVIA
;
A
#
# COMPACT_ATOMS: atom_id res chain seq x y z
N MET A 1 0.71 7.23 40.49
CA MET A 1 0.41 7.03 39.05
C MET A 1 1.40 6.06 38.42
N LYS A 2 1.04 4.78 38.28
CA LYS A 2 1.87 3.75 37.62
C LYS A 2 1.98 4.07 36.11
N ASN A 3 2.93 4.94 35.72
CA ASN A 3 3.60 5.00 34.39
C ASN A 3 4.07 6.39 33.92
N ILE A 4 4.32 7.38 34.79
CA ILE A 4 4.87 8.68 34.33
C ILE A 4 6.17 8.50 33.51
N LYS A 5 7.04 7.55 33.89
CA LYS A 5 8.28 7.24 33.14
C LYS A 5 7.98 6.67 31.75
N LYS A 6 7.14 5.63 31.64
CA LYS A 6 6.76 5.05 30.34
C LYS A 6 6.07 6.08 29.45
N PHE A 7 5.18 6.91 30.01
CA PHE A 7 4.54 7.98 29.27
C PHE A 7 5.56 8.96 28.68
N LYS A 8 6.53 9.42 29.48
CA LYS A 8 7.61 10.31 29.00
C LYS A 8 8.42 9.67 27.87
N GLU A 9 8.69 8.37 27.96
CA GLU A 9 9.37 7.61 26.91
C GLU A 9 8.53 7.49 25.64
N SER A 10 7.26 7.11 25.75
CA SER A 10 6.30 7.12 24.63
C SER A 10 6.21 8.50 23.97
N GLN A 11 6.20 9.58 24.75
CA GLN A 11 6.18 10.95 24.22
C GLN A 11 7.43 11.27 23.39
N LYS A 12 8.60 10.74 23.74
CA LYS A 12 9.83 10.90 22.95
C LYS A 12 9.71 10.17 21.60
N LEU A 13 9.19 8.94 21.60
CA LEU A 13 8.97 8.16 20.37
C LEU A 13 7.96 8.84 19.43
N ILE A 14 6.85 9.36 19.96
CA ILE A 14 5.87 10.13 19.17
C ILE A 14 6.49 11.41 18.57
N LYS A 15 7.37 12.10 19.31
CA LYS A 15 8.13 13.24 18.76
C LYS A 15 9.07 12.84 17.63
N GLN A 16 9.66 11.64 17.67
CA GLN A 16 10.47 11.12 16.57
C GLN A 16 9.63 10.86 15.32
N ILE A 17 8.41 10.31 15.48
CA ILE A 17 7.47 10.13 14.36
C ILE A 17 7.18 11.48 13.68
N ALA A 18 6.95 12.55 14.43
CA ALA A 18 6.74 13.88 13.85
C ALA A 18 7.96 14.40 13.06
N LYS A 19 9.19 14.09 13.51
CA LYS A 19 10.43 14.43 12.78
C LYS A 19 10.58 13.61 11.50
N ILE A 20 10.35 12.30 11.57
CA ILE A 20 10.41 11.39 10.41
C ILE A 20 9.38 11.82 9.37
N LYS A 21 8.14 12.10 9.79
CA LYS A 21 7.07 12.60 8.92
C LYS A 21 7.53 13.82 8.13
N ARG A 22 8.09 14.84 8.79
CA ARG A 22 8.59 16.05 8.09
C ARG A 22 9.67 15.73 7.08
N LYS A 23 10.62 14.85 7.42
CA LYS A 23 11.65 14.40 6.48
C LYS A 23 11.03 13.72 5.25
N LEU A 24 10.05 12.83 5.45
CA LEU A 24 9.34 12.18 4.35
C LEU A 24 8.54 13.17 3.49
N GLN A 25 7.95 14.21 4.09
CA GLN A 25 7.30 15.30 3.37
C GLN A 25 8.30 16.08 2.50
N CYS A 26 9.47 16.42 3.04
CA CYS A 26 10.54 17.07 2.28
C CYS A 26 11.05 16.20 1.11
N LEU A 27 11.06 14.87 1.29
CA LEU A 27 11.42 13.92 0.24
C LEU A 27 10.28 13.68 -0.78
N GLY A 28 9.07 14.22 -0.56
CA GLY A 28 7.93 14.02 -1.45
C GLY A 28 7.26 12.64 -1.33
N TYR A 29 7.54 11.90 -0.25
CA TYR A 29 7.04 10.54 0.05
C TYR A 29 6.02 10.48 1.20
N ASN A 30 5.51 11.63 1.64
CA ASN A 30 4.40 11.70 2.57
C ASN A 30 3.64 13.00 2.33
N LYS A 31 2.30 12.97 2.31
CA LYS A 31 1.46 14.12 1.95
C LYS A 31 0.54 14.57 3.09
N SER A 32 0.27 13.68 4.02
CA SER A 32 -0.76 13.77 5.05
C SER A 32 -0.21 13.25 6.39
N PHE A 33 -1.10 12.96 7.34
CA PHE A 33 -0.73 12.32 8.61
C PHE A 33 -0.62 10.79 8.50
N LYS A 34 -1.06 10.21 7.38
CA LYS A 34 -1.04 8.77 7.13
C LYS A 34 0.29 8.36 6.48
N ILE A 35 1.33 8.27 7.30
CA ILE A 35 2.72 8.05 6.85
C ILE A 35 2.84 6.85 5.90
N LEU A 36 2.37 5.68 6.32
CA LEU A 36 2.56 4.45 5.55
C LEU A 36 1.69 4.39 4.28
N PRO A 37 0.38 4.69 4.31
CA PRO A 37 -0.43 4.79 3.09
C PRO A 37 0.16 5.76 2.06
N ASP A 38 0.53 6.98 2.49
CA ASP A 38 1.08 7.98 1.58
C ASP A 38 2.43 7.55 0.99
N PHE A 39 3.27 6.90 1.80
CA PHE A 39 4.54 6.35 1.33
C PHE A 39 4.34 5.34 0.20
N VAL A 40 3.38 4.41 0.37
CA VAL A 40 3.04 3.42 -0.65
C VAL A 40 2.49 4.09 -1.91
N GLU A 41 1.59 5.07 -1.78
CA GLU A 41 1.05 5.80 -2.93
C GLU A 41 2.14 6.56 -3.68
N CYS A 42 3.06 7.23 -2.98
CA CYS A 42 4.19 7.93 -3.61
C CYS A 42 5.17 6.95 -4.27
N TYR A 43 5.42 5.80 -3.66
CA TYR A 43 6.19 4.74 -4.29
C TYR A 43 5.54 4.27 -5.60
N ALA A 44 4.24 3.96 -5.57
CA ALA A 44 3.50 3.52 -6.75
C ALA A 44 3.44 4.62 -7.83
N ARG A 45 3.31 5.89 -7.44
CA ARG A 45 3.39 7.06 -8.34
C ARG A 45 4.67 7.02 -9.16
N ASP A 46 5.81 6.90 -8.50
CA ASP A 46 7.11 6.94 -9.17
C ASP A 46 7.31 5.68 -10.02
N ARG A 47 6.86 4.53 -9.50
CA ARG A 47 7.13 3.24 -10.14
C ARG A 47 6.28 2.97 -11.38
N PHE A 48 5.06 3.46 -11.40
CA PHE A 48 4.08 3.27 -12.48
C PHE A 48 3.84 4.55 -13.29
N ASP A 49 4.65 5.59 -13.07
CA ASP A 49 4.51 6.92 -13.68
C ASP A 49 3.07 7.46 -13.61
N LEU A 50 2.55 7.55 -12.39
CA LEU A 50 1.18 7.99 -12.14
C LEU A 50 1.12 9.49 -11.85
N GLU A 51 0.02 10.10 -12.26
CA GLU A 51 -0.48 11.34 -11.67
C GLU A 51 -1.47 10.98 -10.56
N LEU A 52 -1.11 11.22 -9.29
CA LEU A 52 -1.98 10.90 -8.16
C LEU A 52 -3.20 11.85 -8.10
N LYS A 53 -4.38 11.29 -7.87
CA LYS A 53 -5.68 12.01 -7.82
C LYS A 53 -6.42 11.66 -6.53
N ASN A 54 -7.10 12.64 -5.95
CA ASN A 54 -8.03 12.42 -4.84
C ASN A 54 -9.43 12.08 -5.38
N ALA A 55 -9.53 11.02 -6.19
CA ALA A 55 -10.77 10.62 -6.84
C ALA A 55 -11.47 9.47 -6.11
N LYS A 56 -12.78 9.35 -6.29
CA LYS A 56 -13.56 8.26 -5.69
C LYS A 56 -13.31 6.96 -6.47
N GLY A 57 -12.53 6.06 -5.88
CA GLY A 57 -12.37 4.68 -6.38
C GLY A 57 -11.10 4.39 -7.18
N TYR A 58 -10.21 5.37 -7.37
CA TYR A 58 -8.86 5.18 -7.86
C TYR A 58 -7.96 6.29 -7.28
N ASP A 59 -6.67 6.01 -7.19
CA ASP A 59 -5.70 6.85 -6.48
C ASP A 59 -4.76 7.58 -7.45
N GLY A 60 -4.69 7.15 -8.72
CA GLY A 60 -3.94 7.85 -9.77
C GLY A 60 -4.30 7.43 -11.18
N ILE A 61 -3.77 8.17 -12.15
CA ILE A 61 -3.90 7.90 -13.58
C ILE A 61 -2.49 7.74 -14.16
N GLY A 62 -2.22 6.70 -14.95
CA GLY A 62 -0.95 6.55 -15.63
C GLY A 62 -0.77 7.64 -16.68
N LYS A 63 0.36 8.36 -16.64
CA LYS A 63 0.59 9.48 -17.58
C LYS A 63 0.81 8.99 -19.00
N SER A 64 1.37 7.79 -19.14
CA SER A 64 1.69 7.17 -20.44
C SER A 64 0.52 6.41 -21.06
N ASP A 65 -0.32 5.75 -20.25
CA ASP A 65 -1.40 4.87 -20.71
C ASP A 65 -2.81 5.41 -20.47
N GLY A 66 -2.95 6.51 -19.71
CA GLY A 66 -4.23 7.08 -19.32
C GLY A 66 -5.10 6.18 -18.44
N LYS A 67 -4.56 5.06 -17.94
CA LYS A 67 -5.32 4.06 -17.18
C LYS A 67 -5.47 4.49 -15.73
N ARG A 68 -6.57 4.12 -15.09
CA ARG A 68 -6.88 4.42 -13.69
C ARG A 68 -6.29 3.33 -12.80
N TYR A 69 -5.53 3.74 -11.80
CA TYR A 69 -4.85 2.86 -10.85
C TYR A 69 -5.43 3.06 -9.46
N GLN A 70 -5.84 1.96 -8.83
CA GLN A 70 -6.09 1.91 -7.39
C GLN A 70 -4.85 1.35 -6.69
N ILE A 71 -4.45 1.90 -5.56
CA ILE A 71 -3.25 1.53 -4.83
C ILE A 71 -3.67 1.02 -3.45
N LYS A 72 -3.21 -0.18 -3.10
CA LYS A 72 -3.48 -0.82 -1.81
C LYS A 72 -2.21 -1.47 -1.30
N TYR A 73 -2.12 -1.60 0.02
CA TYR A 73 -1.03 -2.33 0.64
C TYR A 73 -1.52 -3.27 1.71
N THR A 74 -0.67 -4.21 2.08
CA THR A 74 -0.84 -5.03 3.28
C THR A 74 0.52 -5.43 3.80
N ILE A 75 0.56 -5.88 5.05
CA ILE A 75 1.78 -6.34 5.69
C ILE A 75 1.74 -7.85 5.79
N LYS A 76 2.75 -8.50 5.23
CA LYS A 76 3.04 -9.93 5.37
C LYS A 76 3.95 -10.12 6.58
N ARG A 77 3.55 -10.99 7.50
CA ARG A 77 4.33 -11.32 8.70
C ARG A 77 4.23 -12.80 9.01
N SER A 78 5.20 -13.32 9.78
CA SER A 78 5.09 -14.67 10.35
C SER A 78 4.31 -14.62 11.66
N SER A 79 3.33 -15.51 11.80
CA SER A 79 2.58 -15.71 13.04
C SER A 79 2.39 -17.21 13.26
N ASN A 80 2.90 -17.73 14.38
CA ASN A 80 2.87 -19.16 14.71
C ASN A 80 3.40 -20.06 13.58
N GLY A 81 4.51 -19.64 12.93
CA GLY A 81 5.12 -20.38 11.83
C GLY A 81 4.36 -20.35 10.50
N LYS A 82 3.31 -19.52 10.40
CA LYS A 82 2.53 -19.33 9.16
C LYS A 82 2.63 -17.90 8.67
N GLU A 83 2.76 -17.74 7.35
CA GLU A 83 2.69 -16.43 6.73
C GLU A 83 1.25 -15.92 6.76
N VAL A 84 1.06 -14.70 7.27
CA VAL A 84 -0.24 -14.05 7.37
C VAL A 84 -0.17 -12.62 6.83
N PHE A 85 -1.25 -12.20 6.18
CA PHE A 85 -1.46 -10.83 5.77
C PHE A 85 -2.30 -10.11 6.82
N THR A 86 -1.91 -8.90 7.21
CA THR A 86 -2.60 -8.16 8.29
C THR A 86 -4.01 -7.71 7.93
N HIS A 87 -4.28 -7.49 6.64
CA HIS A 87 -5.59 -7.12 6.15
C HIS A 87 -5.76 -7.47 4.66
N ALA A 88 -7.02 -7.57 4.24
CA ALA A 88 -7.42 -7.64 2.83
C ALA A 88 -7.41 -6.24 2.21
N PHE A 89 -7.54 -6.15 0.89
CA PHE A 89 -7.73 -4.87 0.23
C PHE A 89 -9.23 -4.56 0.16
N ASP A 90 -9.68 -3.68 1.04
CA ASP A 90 -11.08 -3.30 1.16
C ASP A 90 -11.43 -2.08 0.30
N ASN A 91 -12.73 -1.85 0.14
CA ASN A 91 -13.31 -0.77 -0.66
C ASN A 91 -12.88 -0.82 -2.13
N ILE A 92 -12.78 -2.03 -2.68
CA ILE A 92 -12.56 -2.29 -4.10
C ILE A 92 -13.91 -2.13 -4.82
N ARG A 93 -13.98 -1.13 -5.69
CA ARG A 93 -15.15 -0.80 -6.51
C ARG A 93 -14.94 -1.34 -7.92
N ARG A 94 -15.92 -2.12 -8.41
CA ARG A 94 -15.78 -2.96 -9.62
C ARG A 94 -15.82 -2.18 -10.96
N ASP A 95 -15.83 -0.85 -10.94
CA ASP A 95 -16.08 -0.02 -12.13
C ASP A 95 -15.22 1.26 -12.16
N THR A 96 -14.37 1.46 -11.14
CA THR A 96 -13.68 2.75 -10.96
C THR A 96 -12.19 2.74 -11.33
N PHE A 97 -11.59 1.58 -11.58
CA PHE A 97 -10.17 1.46 -11.89
C PHE A 97 -9.90 0.38 -12.94
N ASP A 98 -8.76 0.47 -13.60
CA ASP A 98 -8.32 -0.47 -14.63
C ASP A 98 -7.24 -1.43 -14.08
N PHE A 99 -6.39 -0.96 -13.17
CA PHE A 99 -5.39 -1.76 -12.47
C PHE A 99 -5.40 -1.52 -10.95
N LEU A 100 -5.19 -2.60 -10.19
CA LEU A 100 -4.87 -2.56 -8.77
C LEU A 100 -3.36 -2.75 -8.59
N VAL A 101 -2.69 -1.74 -8.02
CA VAL A 101 -1.32 -1.88 -7.52
C VAL A 101 -1.40 -2.38 -6.09
N ALA A 102 -0.99 -3.64 -5.89
CA ALA A 102 -0.92 -4.27 -4.58
C ALA A 102 0.52 -4.26 -4.07
N VAL A 103 0.79 -3.51 -3.01
CA VAL A 103 2.12 -3.40 -2.39
C VAL A 103 2.18 -4.25 -1.13
N ILE A 104 3.10 -5.20 -1.09
CA ILE A 104 3.30 -6.09 0.05
C ILE A 104 4.53 -5.62 0.82
N LEU A 105 4.34 -5.35 2.11
CA LEU A 105 5.41 -4.98 3.02
C LEU A 105 5.69 -6.08 4.03
N ASP A 106 6.89 -6.11 4.59
CA ASP A 106 7.19 -6.88 5.80
C ASP A 106 6.82 -6.11 7.09
N GLU A 107 7.06 -6.73 8.25
CA GLU A 107 6.79 -6.14 9.56
C GLU A 107 7.62 -4.89 9.89
N ASN A 108 8.71 -4.67 9.16
CA ASN A 108 9.57 -3.49 9.26
C ASN A 108 9.22 -2.42 8.22
N PHE A 109 8.09 -2.57 7.52
CA PHE A 109 7.63 -1.70 6.44
C PHE A 109 8.57 -1.65 5.23
N LYS A 110 9.39 -2.68 5.02
CA LYS A 110 10.12 -2.85 3.77
C LYS A 110 9.17 -3.38 2.71
N ILE A 111 9.14 -2.74 1.53
CA ILE A 111 8.44 -3.29 0.37
C ILE A 111 9.18 -4.55 -0.07
N ILE A 112 8.49 -5.70 -0.03
CA ILE A 112 9.05 -6.99 -0.44
C ILE A 112 8.58 -7.39 -1.82
N GLU A 113 7.33 -7.08 -2.17
CA GLU A 113 6.75 -7.40 -3.48
C GLU A 113 5.69 -6.39 -3.87
N VAL A 114 5.49 -6.25 -5.17
CA VAL A 114 4.50 -5.35 -5.77
C VAL A 114 3.82 -6.10 -6.90
N PHE A 115 2.51 -5.97 -7.04
CA PHE A 115 1.76 -6.57 -8.14
C PHE A 115 0.96 -5.49 -8.88
N LYS A 116 0.96 -5.54 -10.21
CA LYS A 116 0.03 -4.80 -11.06
C LYS A 116 -1.03 -5.78 -11.54
N ILE A 117 -2.23 -5.71 -10.96
CA ILE A 117 -3.29 -6.68 -11.15
C ILE A 117 -4.38 -6.05 -12.02
N PRO A 118 -4.70 -6.60 -13.21
CA PRO A 118 -5.82 -6.12 -14.02
C PRO A 118 -7.14 -6.17 -13.26
N HIS A 119 -8.01 -5.20 -13.48
CA HIS A 119 -9.33 -5.14 -12.84
C HIS A 119 -10.15 -6.44 -13.00
N GLU A 120 -10.15 -7.02 -14.20
CA GLU A 120 -10.83 -8.29 -14.50
C GLU A 120 -10.36 -9.44 -13.59
N VAL A 121 -9.05 -9.49 -13.31
CA VAL A 121 -8.41 -10.46 -12.43
C VAL A 121 -8.85 -10.19 -10.99
N VAL A 122 -8.87 -8.93 -10.55
CA VAL A 122 -9.37 -8.55 -9.22
C VAL A 122 -10.82 -9.00 -9.01
N CYS A 123 -11.68 -8.84 -10.01
CA CYS A 123 -13.10 -9.14 -9.93
C CYS A 123 -13.49 -10.61 -10.09
N GLN A 124 -12.52 -11.52 -10.29
CA GLN A 124 -12.81 -12.95 -10.38
C GLN A 124 -13.49 -13.47 -9.10
N ASN A 125 -14.48 -14.33 -9.31
CA ASN A 125 -15.26 -14.93 -8.22
C ASN A 125 -14.34 -15.71 -7.27
N GLY A 126 -14.52 -15.49 -5.96
CA GLY A 126 -13.74 -16.12 -4.89
C GLY A 126 -12.52 -15.32 -4.42
N TRP A 127 -12.06 -14.34 -5.21
CA TRP A 127 -10.94 -13.45 -4.85
C TRP A 127 -11.45 -12.12 -4.30
N LEU A 128 -12.45 -11.54 -4.94
CA LEU A 128 -13.20 -10.41 -4.42
C LEU A 128 -14.48 -10.90 -3.75
N VAL A 129 -14.55 -10.78 -2.42
CA VAL A 129 -15.75 -11.11 -1.62
C VAL A 129 -16.35 -9.81 -1.12
N GLY A 130 -17.55 -9.46 -1.59
CA GLY A 130 -18.11 -8.13 -1.41
C GLY A 130 -17.23 -7.07 -2.08
N GLN A 131 -16.68 -6.15 -1.30
CA GLN A 131 -15.71 -5.13 -1.74
C GLN A 131 -14.29 -5.38 -1.18
N SER A 132 -14.01 -6.60 -0.72
CA SER A 132 -12.74 -6.99 -0.10
C SER A 132 -12.00 -8.01 -0.96
N PHE A 133 -10.90 -7.58 -1.58
CA PHE A 133 -10.02 -8.46 -2.35
C PHE A 133 -9.03 -9.20 -1.44
N ARG A 134 -9.07 -10.53 -1.50
CA ARG A 134 -8.32 -11.45 -0.64
C ARG A 134 -6.97 -11.81 -1.25
N ILE A 135 -6.02 -10.88 -1.23
CA ILE A 135 -4.66 -11.06 -1.78
C ILE A 135 -4.00 -12.38 -1.32
N GLN A 136 -4.20 -12.78 -0.07
CA GLN A 136 -3.69 -14.04 0.49
C GLN A 136 -4.07 -15.30 -0.31
N LYS A 137 -5.22 -15.31 -1.01
CA LYS A 137 -5.69 -16.47 -1.78
C LYS A 137 -5.03 -16.59 -3.16
N VAL A 138 -4.46 -15.49 -3.63
CA VAL A 138 -3.96 -15.34 -5.00
C VAL A 138 -2.48 -15.01 -5.06
N TYR A 139 -1.89 -14.62 -3.92
CA TYR A 139 -0.51 -14.16 -3.80
C TYR A 139 0.50 -15.07 -4.53
N ASN A 140 0.47 -16.38 -4.28
CA ASN A 140 1.35 -17.36 -4.93
C ASN A 140 1.02 -17.65 -6.40
N LYS A 141 -0.11 -17.13 -6.92
CA LYS A 141 -0.56 -17.30 -8.31
C LYS A 141 -0.28 -16.06 -9.17
N LEU A 142 -0.01 -14.92 -8.54
CA LEU A 142 0.29 -13.68 -9.23
C LEU A 142 1.78 -13.62 -9.56
N LYS A 143 2.11 -13.08 -10.74
CA LYS A 143 3.48 -12.72 -11.06
C LYS A 143 3.79 -11.34 -10.46
N PRO A 144 4.83 -11.19 -9.61
CA PRO A 144 5.26 -9.88 -9.14
C PRO A 144 5.56 -8.95 -10.31
N PHE A 145 5.19 -7.68 -10.15
CA PHE A 145 5.61 -6.63 -11.05
C PHE A 145 7.12 -6.44 -10.89
N GLU A 146 7.85 -6.87 -11.91
CA GLU A 146 9.27 -6.61 -11.99
C GLU A 146 9.46 -5.11 -12.21
N VAL A 147 10.16 -4.51 -11.27
CA VAL A 147 10.65 -3.14 -11.32
C VAL A 147 11.76 -3.14 -12.40
N PRO A 148 11.55 -2.61 -13.63
CA PRO A 148 12.67 -2.39 -14.55
C PRO A 148 13.71 -1.52 -13.84
N VAL A 149 14.92 -2.05 -13.61
CA VAL A 149 16.01 -1.28 -12.99
C VAL A 149 16.09 0.04 -13.74
N ILE A 150 15.78 1.13 -13.04
CA ILE A 150 15.93 2.47 -13.61
C ILE A 150 17.44 2.66 -13.65
N ALA A 151 18.01 2.47 -14.84
CA ALA A 151 19.40 2.79 -15.15
C ALA A 151 19.62 4.30 -15.06
#